data_AF-Q9FXC9-F1
#
_entry.id   AF-Q9FXC9-F1
#
_cell.length_a   1.000
_cell.length_b   1.000
_cell.length_c   1.000
_cell.angle_alpha   90.00
_cell.angle_beta   90.00
_cell.angle_gamma   90.00
#
_symmetry.space_group_name_H-M   'P 1'
#
loop_
_entity.id
_entity.type
_entity.pdbx_description
1 polymer ?
#
loop_
_entity_poly.entity_id
_entity_poly.type
_entity_poly.pdbx_seq_one_letter_code
_entity_poly.pdbx_strand_id
1 'polypeptide(L)'
;MVNYVNGLDVEGDILFLKACGWDVPREITVPFMIYTYFLKKAVQHHLTIYDMAVIALNHRKPPKFNLCKMVLEDNAENSQEDELFLRKTYEKIDSRLEEYPRLFFKKNRW
;
A
#
# COMPACT_ATOMS: atom_id res chain seq x y z
N MET A 1 16.60 0.20 5.52
CA MET A 1 15.19 0.41 5.14
C MET A 1 14.83 -0.27 3.83
N VAL A 2 15.43 0.11 2.70
CA VAL A 2 15.13 -0.48 1.38
C VAL A 2 15.20 -2.02 1.38
N ASN A 3 16.30 -2.60 1.86
CA ASN A 3 16.45 -4.06 1.91
C ASN A 3 15.40 -4.75 2.79
N TYR A 4 15.04 -4.12 3.91
CA TYR A 4 13.99 -4.64 4.81
C TYR A 4 12.65 -4.67 4.09
N VAL A 5 12.23 -3.56 3.46
CA VAL A 5 10.96 -3.48 2.73
C VAL A 5 10.92 -4.46 1.56
N ASN A 6 12.03 -4.59 0.82
CA ASN A 6 12.12 -5.54 -0.28
C ASN A 6 12.00 -7.00 0.17
N GLY A 7 12.45 -7.32 1.38
CA GLY A 7 12.38 -8.66 1.97
C GLY A 7 11.04 -9.01 2.61
N LEU A 8 10.09 -8.08 2.74
CA LEU A 8 8.76 -8.39 3.28
C LEU A 8 8.04 -9.39 2.36
N ASP A 9 7.54 -10.49 2.90
CA ASP A 9 6.76 -11.49 2.17
C ASP A 9 5.45 -11.77 2.90
N VAL A 10 4.48 -10.89 2.67
CA VAL A 10 3.18 -10.94 3.36
C VAL A 10 2.41 -12.24 3.11
N GLU A 11 2.57 -12.85 1.93
CA GLU A 11 1.94 -14.13 1.60
C GLU A 11 2.59 -15.26 2.39
N GLY A 12 3.93 -15.28 2.42
CA GLY A 12 4.71 -16.20 3.25
C GLY A 12 4.40 -16.07 4.74
N ASP A 13 4.30 -14.83 5.24
CA ASP A 13 3.97 -14.53 6.64
C ASP A 13 2.57 -15.03 7.00
N ILE A 14 1.56 -14.79 6.16
CA ILE A 14 0.19 -15.26 6.38
C ILE A 14 0.12 -16.78 6.34
N LEU A 15 0.81 -17.43 5.39
CA LEU A 15 0.87 -18.90 5.30
C LEU A 15 1.54 -19.49 6.55
N PHE A 16 2.64 -18.89 7.00
CA PHE A 16 3.32 -19.31 8.21
C PHE A 16 2.43 -19.22 9.45
N LEU A 17 1.73 -18.10 9.64
CA LEU A 17 0.81 -17.92 10.78
C LEU A 17 -0.31 -18.97 10.76
N LYS A 18 -0.93 -19.20 9.60
CA LYS A 18 -1.95 -20.25 9.43
C LYS A 18 -1.40 -21.64 9.73
N ALA A 19 -0.17 -21.95 9.28
CA ALA A 19 0.49 -23.22 9.57
C ALA A 19 0.80 -23.41 11.06
N CYS A 20 1.03 -22.31 11.80
CA CYS A 20 1.17 -22.32 13.25
C CYS A 20 -0.17 -22.44 14.00
N GLY A 21 -1.29 -22.60 13.29
CA GLY A 21 -2.62 -22.74 13.88
C GLY A 21 -3.29 -21.41 14.25
N TRP A 22 -2.73 -20.27 13.82
CA TRP A 22 -3.38 -18.98 14.02
C TRP A 22 -4.49 -18.78 12.99
N ASP A 23 -5.67 -18.40 13.46
CA ASP A 23 -6.69 -17.84 12.58
C ASP A 23 -6.27 -16.41 12.20
N VAL A 24 -6.14 -16.16 10.90
CA VAL A 24 -5.73 -14.86 10.37
C VAL A 24 -6.87 -14.34 9.51
N PRO A 25 -7.82 -13.60 10.12
CA PRO A 25 -9.05 -13.24 9.46
C PRO A 25 -8.81 -12.17 8.41
N ARG A 26 -9.78 -12.03 7.50
CA ARG A 26 -9.70 -11.15 6.33
C ARG A 26 -9.41 -9.70 6.71
N GLU A 27 -9.99 -9.25 7.81
CA GLU A 27 -9.85 -7.90 8.35
C GLU A 27 -8.39 -7.57 8.74
N ILE A 28 -7.54 -8.58 8.86
CA ILE A 28 -6.11 -8.45 9.11
C ILE A 28 -5.31 -8.70 7.83
N THR A 29 -5.60 -9.79 7.10
CA THR A 29 -4.81 -10.17 5.92
C THR A 29 -4.88 -9.10 4.83
N VAL A 30 -6.07 -8.57 4.54
CA VAL A 30 -6.27 -7.61 3.45
C VAL A 30 -5.54 -6.30 3.72
N PRO A 31 -5.69 -5.63 4.88
CA PRO A 31 -4.89 -4.45 5.20
C PRO A 31 -3.39 -4.72 5.21
N PHE A 32 -2.95 -5.89 5.68
CA PHE A 32 -1.53 -6.24 5.73
C PHE A 32 -0.92 -6.37 4.33
N MET A 33 -1.65 -7.03 3.42
CA MET A 33 -1.26 -7.13 2.01
C MET A 33 -1.19 -5.75 1.34
N ILE A 34 -2.23 -4.92 1.50
CA ILE A 34 -2.29 -3.56 0.96
C ILE A 34 -1.14 -2.69 1.47
N TYR A 35 -0.89 -2.70 2.78
CA TYR A 35 0.14 -1.87 3.38
C TYR A 35 1.54 -2.32 2.94
N THR A 36 1.78 -3.63 2.87
CA THR A 36 3.05 -4.17 2.38
C THR A 36 3.27 -3.81 0.90
N TYR A 37 2.23 -3.92 0.07
CA TYR A 37 2.28 -3.50 -1.33
C TYR A 37 2.62 -2.01 -1.45
N PHE A 38 1.92 -1.16 -0.70
CA PHE A 38 2.19 0.28 -0.64
C PHE A 38 3.64 0.58 -0.27
N LEU A 39 4.18 -0.05 0.80
CA LEU A 39 5.56 0.17 1.23
C LEU A 39 6.56 -0.21 0.13
N LYS A 40 6.39 -1.37 -0.50
CA LYS A 40 7.26 -1.84 -1.59
C LYS A 40 7.24 -0.86 -2.76
N LYS A 41 6.05 -0.44 -3.21
CA LYS A 41 5.92 0.52 -4.29
C LYS A 41 6.46 1.89 -3.93
N ALA A 42 6.24 2.36 -2.71
CA ALA A 42 6.78 3.63 -2.27
C ALA A 42 8.32 3.65 -2.30
N VAL A 43 8.97 2.56 -1.90
CA VAL A 43 10.43 2.40 -2.00
C VAL A 43 10.88 2.36 -3.45
N GLN A 44 10.17 1.65 -4.33
CA GLN A 44 10.46 1.63 -5.78
C GLN A 44 10.36 3.01 -6.42
N HIS A 45 9.41 3.85 -5.96
CA HIS A 45 9.26 5.24 -6.41
C HIS A 45 10.18 6.24 -5.67
N HIS A 46 11.15 5.75 -4.88
CA HIS A 46 12.11 6.56 -4.13
C HIS A 46 11.46 7.58 -3.18
N LEU A 47 10.27 7.27 -2.65
CA LEU A 47 9.61 8.11 -1.68
C LEU A 47 10.43 8.18 -0.39
N THR A 48 10.44 9.34 0.24
CA THR A 48 11.07 9.48 1.56
C THR A 48 10.19 8.86 2.63
N ILE A 49 10.78 8.58 3.80
CA ILE A 49 10.00 8.15 4.98
C ILE A 49 8.91 9.19 5.31
N TYR A 50 9.22 10.49 5.14
CA TYR A 50 8.24 11.54 5.34
C TYR A 50 7.07 11.43 4.35
N ASP A 51 7.35 11.23 3.06
CA ASP A 51 6.32 11.05 2.03
C ASP A 51 5.45 9.82 2.33
N MET A 52 6.06 8.70 2.70
CA MET A 52 5.34 7.49 3.10
C MET A 52 4.43 7.74 4.30
N ALA A 53 4.95 8.41 5.33
CA ALA A 53 4.20 8.71 6.55
C ALA A 53 2.99 9.60 6.26
N VAL A 54 3.13 10.66 5.46
CA VAL A 54 1.98 11.55 5.17
C VAL A 54 0.91 10.86 4.31
N ILE A 55 1.30 9.95 3.41
CA ILE A 55 0.37 9.14 2.61
C ILE A 55 -0.37 8.13 3.51
N ALA A 56 0.35 7.38 4.34
CA ALA A 56 -0.19 6.34 5.21
C ALA A 56 -1.07 6.89 6.34
N LEU A 57 -0.67 8.02 6.95
CA LEU A 57 -1.46 8.72 7.97
C LEU A 57 -2.62 9.54 7.38
N ASN A 58 -2.82 9.50 6.06
CA ASN A 58 -3.87 10.20 5.35
C ASN A 58 -3.84 11.73 5.52
N HIS A 59 -2.64 12.30 5.67
CA HIS A 59 -2.42 13.73 5.82
C HIS A 59 -2.04 14.44 4.51
N ARG A 60 -1.91 13.70 3.40
CA ARG A 60 -1.52 14.27 2.11
C ARG A 60 -2.67 15.06 1.49
N LYS A 61 -2.36 16.28 1.06
CA LYS A 61 -3.21 17.06 0.17
C LYS A 61 -2.66 17.04 -1.26
N PRO A 62 -3.50 16.79 -2.28
CA PRO A 62 -4.93 16.46 -2.19
C PRO A 62 -5.20 15.03 -1.66
N PRO A 63 -6.39 14.76 -1.08
CA PRO A 63 -6.70 13.49 -0.41
C PRO A 63 -6.61 12.24 -1.29
N LYS A 64 -6.68 12.37 -2.62
CA LYS A 64 -6.51 11.24 -3.55
C LYS A 64 -5.17 10.52 -3.43
N PHE A 65 -4.19 11.16 -2.78
CA PHE A 65 -2.87 10.59 -2.46
C PHE A 65 -2.80 9.96 -1.07
N ASN A 66 -3.90 9.91 -0.32
CA ASN A 66 -3.98 9.22 0.95
C ASN A 66 -4.28 7.74 0.71
N LEU A 67 -3.59 6.85 1.41
CA LEU A 67 -3.73 5.41 1.22
C LEU A 67 -5.19 4.95 1.43
N CYS A 68 -5.86 5.46 2.46
CA CYS A 68 -7.28 5.15 2.71
C CYS A 68 -8.18 5.53 1.52
N LYS A 69 -7.90 6.64 0.84
CA LYS A 69 -8.67 7.01 -0.37
C LYS A 69 -8.34 6.13 -1.56
N MET A 70 -7.09 5.69 -1.72
CA MET A 70 -6.73 4.72 -2.77
C MET A 70 -7.43 3.37 -2.58
N VAL A 71 -7.69 2.97 -1.32
CA VAL A 71 -8.38 1.71 -1.00
C VAL A 71 -9.89 1.81 -1.19
N LEU A 72 -10.49 2.95 -0.84
CA LEU A 72 -11.95 3.13 -0.84
C LEU A 72 -12.51 3.64 -2.17
N GLU A 73 -11.74 4.41 -2.96
CA GLU A 73 -12.18 4.89 -4.27
C GLU A 73 -12.23 3.71 -5.26
N ASP A 74 -13.44 3.42 -5.77
CA ASP A 74 -13.80 2.36 -6.74
C ASP A 74 -14.06 0.95 -6.17
N ASN A 75 -13.94 0.75 -4.86
CA ASN A 75 -14.19 -0.54 -4.21
C ASN A 75 -15.45 -0.53 -3.32
N ALA A 76 -16.53 0.10 -3.78
CA ALA A 76 -17.80 0.16 -3.06
C ALA A 76 -18.32 -1.25 -2.75
N GLU A 77 -18.03 -1.70 -1.52
CA GLU A 77 -18.73 -2.66 -0.65
C GLU A 77 -19.01 -4.09 -1.16
N ASN A 78 -18.83 -4.40 -2.45
CA ASN A 78 -19.48 -5.59 -3.04
C ASN A 78 -18.57 -6.58 -3.77
N SER A 79 -17.24 -6.47 -3.71
CA SER A 79 -16.40 -7.54 -4.26
C SER A 79 -16.23 -8.65 -3.21
N GLN A 80 -17.05 -9.70 -3.30
CA GLN A 80 -16.85 -10.95 -2.55
C GLN A 80 -15.51 -11.64 -2.88
N GLU A 81 -14.86 -11.27 -3.99
CA GLU A 81 -13.58 -11.83 -4.41
C GLU A 81 -12.41 -10.92 -4.02
N ASP A 82 -11.66 -11.35 -3.00
CA ASP A 82 -10.50 -10.64 -2.47
C ASP A 82 -9.43 -10.37 -3.51
N GLU A 83 -9.22 -11.30 -4.46
CA GLU A 83 -8.24 -11.13 -5.53
C GLU A 83 -8.57 -9.93 -6.43
N LEU A 84 -9.84 -9.79 -6.82
CA LEU A 84 -10.28 -8.66 -7.65
C LEU A 84 -10.16 -7.34 -6.90
N PHE A 85 -10.53 -7.33 -5.62
CA PHE A 85 -10.40 -6.17 -4.74
C PHE A 85 -8.94 -5.73 -4.58
N LEU A 86 -8.05 -6.68 -4.25
CA LEU A 86 -6.62 -6.42 -4.08
C LEU A 86 -6.01 -5.92 -5.37
N ARG A 87 -6.32 -6.56 -6.52
CA ARG A 87 -5.80 -6.13 -7.83
C ARG A 87 -6.18 -4.68 -8.15
N LYS A 88 -7.46 -4.31 -8.00
CA LYS A 88 -7.92 -2.93 -8.25
C LYS A 88 -7.26 -1.93 -7.30
N THR A 89 -7.13 -2.31 -6.03
CA THR A 89 -6.46 -1.49 -5.02
C THR A 89 -4.99 -1.28 -5.36
N TYR A 90 -4.29 -2.33 -5.79
CA TYR A 90 -2.89 -2.27 -6.21
C TYR A 90 -2.70 -1.38 -7.44
N GLU A 91 -3.54 -1.52 -8.46
CA GLU A 91 -3.54 -0.66 -9.65
C GLU A 91 -3.74 0.82 -9.27
N LYS A 92 -4.63 1.10 -8.31
CA LYS A 92 -4.86 2.47 -7.82
C LYS A 92 -3.64 3.01 -7.09
N ILE A 93 -3.04 2.22 -6.21
CA ILE A 93 -1.82 2.59 -5.50
C ILE A 93 -0.71 2.89 -6.51
N ASP A 94 -0.47 2.01 -7.47
CA ASP A 94 0.54 2.20 -8.52
C ASP A 94 0.30 3.52 -9.28
N SER A 95 -0.91 3.75 -9.77
CA SER A 95 -1.25 4.98 -10.50
C SER A 95 -0.99 6.25 -9.69
N ARG A 96 -1.36 6.25 -8.39
CA ARG A 96 -1.17 7.42 -7.53
C ARG A 96 0.29 7.64 -7.16
N LEU A 97 1.05 6.57 -6.91
CA LEU A 97 2.47 6.66 -6.60
C LEU A 97 3.31 7.02 -7.82
N GLU A 98 2.88 6.68 -9.03
CA GLU A 98 3.52 7.16 -10.27
C GLU A 98 3.32 8.67 -10.46
N GLU A 99 2.13 9.18 -10.15
CA GLU A 99 1.82 10.62 -10.22
C GLU A 99 2.54 11.42 -9.12
N TYR A 100 2.73 10.83 -7.94
CA TYR A 100 3.17 11.53 -6.73
C TYR A 100 4.52 12.29 -6.89
N PRO A 101 5.62 11.68 -7.36
CA PRO A 101 6.88 12.37 -7.58
C PRO A 101 6.74 13.60 -8.47
N ARG A 102 5.91 13.54 -9.52
CA ARG A 102 5.75 14.64 -10.49
C ARG A 102 5.18 15.90 -9.85
N LEU A 103 4.38 15.74 -8.79
CA LEU A 103 3.72 16.84 -8.10
C LEU A 103 4.45 17.31 -6.85
N PHE A 104 5.20 16.42 -6.19
CA PHE A 104 5.74 16.68 -4.85
C PHE A 104 7.26 16.61 -4.76
N PHE A 105 7.96 16.07 -5.76
CA PHE A 105 9.40 16.32 -5.88
C PHE A 105 9.61 17.72 -6.43
N LYS A 106 9.82 18.67 -5.50
CA LYS A 106 10.41 19.97 -5.85
C LYS A 106 11.77 19.71 -6.49
N LYS A 107 11.98 20.32 -7.65
CA LYS A 107 13.13 20.20 -8.57
C LYS A 107 14.53 20.47 -7.97
N ASN A 108 14.68 20.61 -6.66
CA ASN A 108 15.94 20.86 -5.96
C ASN A 108 16.07 19.92 -4.75
N ARG A 109 16.33 18.64 -5.00
CA ARG A 109 17.04 17.80 -4.03
C ARG A 109 18.32 17.35 -4.73
N TRP A 110 19.43 17.89 -4.24
CA TRP A 110 20.82 17.78 -4.72
C TRP A 110 21.16 18.71 -5.89
#